data_AF-A0A9P5WDU9-F1
#
_entry.id   AF-A0A9P5WDU9-F1
#
_cell.length_a   1.000
_cell.length_b   1.000
_cell.length_c   1.000
_cell.angle_alpha   90.00
_cell.angle_beta   90.00
_cell.angle_gamma   90.00
#
_symmetry.space_group_name_H-M   'P 1'
#
loop_
_entity.id
_entity.type
_entity.pdbx_description
1 polymer ?
#
loop_
_entity_poly.entity_id
_entity_poly.type
_entity_poly.pdbx_seq_one_letter_code
_entity_poly.pdbx_strand_id
1 'polypeptide(L)' 'MQSRTSTILEYGNPEGASAMARLVGMPCGVATQLVLDGVINKPGILAPMSTDLVYPLIKAIEAEGVVCHEEIL' A
#
# COMPACT_ATOMS: atom_id res chain seq x y z
N MET A 1 -11.64 23.38 14.34
CA MET A 1 -11.49 21.91 14.27
C MET A 1 -11.44 21.58 12.79
N GLN A 2 -10.38 20.92 12.31
CA GLN A 2 -10.24 20.57 10.89
C GLN A 2 -10.62 19.10 10.72
N SER A 3 -11.47 18.80 9.74
CA SER A 3 -11.83 17.44 9.37
C SER A 3 -11.06 17.03 8.11
N ARG A 4 -10.63 15.77 8.03
CA ARG A 4 -9.91 15.22 6.88
C ARG A 4 -10.46 13.84 6.53
N THR A 5 -10.43 13.49 5.24
CA THR A 5 -10.79 12.16 4.75
C THR A 5 -9.63 11.58 3.95
N SER A 6 -9.50 10.25 4.02
CA SER A 6 -8.59 9.44 3.20
C SER A 6 -9.44 8.30 2.64
N THR A 7 -9.66 8.29 1.33
CA THR A 7 -10.65 7.39 0.70
C THR A 7 -10.03 6.65 -0.47
N ILE A 8 -10.23 5.34 -0.51
CA ILE A 8 -9.88 4.49 -1.65
C ILE A 8 -11.13 3.79 -2.16
N LEU A 9 -11.30 3.75 -3.48
CA LEU A 9 -12.42 3.08 -4.14
C LEU A 9 -11.89 2.30 -5.33
N GLU A 10 -12.09 0.99 -5.30
CA GLU A 10 -11.59 0.05 -6.29
C GLU A 10 -12.69 -0.92 -6.69
N TYR A 11 -12.73 -1.26 -7.98
CA TYR A 11 -13.63 -2.27 -8.52
C TYR A 11 -12.84 -3.49 -9.00
N GLY A 12 -13.41 -4.67 -8.81
CA GLY A 12 -12.83 -5.89 -9.38
C GLY A 12 -12.91 -5.88 -10.90
N ASN A 13 -11.93 -6.51 -11.55
CA ASN A 13 -11.98 -6.76 -12.98
C ASN A 13 -12.73 -8.08 -13.25
N PRO A 14 -13.84 -8.10 -14.01
CA PRO A 14 -14.58 -9.33 -14.34
C PRO A 14 -13.75 -10.40 -15.06
N GLU A 15 -12.74 -10.00 -15.83
CA GLU A 15 -11.82 -10.92 -16.54
C GLU A 15 -10.50 -11.11 -15.80
N GLY A 16 -10.38 -10.58 -14.59
CA GLY A 16 -9.12 -10.55 -13.86
C GLY A 16 -9.30 -10.69 -12.35
N ALA A 17 -8.39 -10.04 -11.62
CA ALA A 17 -8.40 -10.07 -10.16
C ALA A 17 -9.55 -9.23 -9.59
N SER A 18 -10.14 -9.72 -8.50
CA SER A 18 -11.07 -8.92 -7.70
C SER A 18 -10.34 -7.74 -7.03
N ALA A 19 -11.10 -6.70 -6.65
CA ALA A 19 -10.54 -5.56 -5.91
C ALA A 19 -9.82 -6.04 -4.63
N MET A 20 -10.43 -7.00 -3.90
CA MET A 20 -9.82 -7.61 -2.72
C MET A 20 -8.49 -8.30 -3.05
N ALA A 21 -8.45 -9.11 -4.12
CA ALA A 21 -7.22 -9.81 -4.50
C ALA A 21 -6.10 -8.83 -4.88
N ARG A 22 -6.42 -7.73 -5.58
CA ARG A 22 -5.45 -6.68 -5.87
C ARG A 22 -4.99 -5.96 -4.61
N LEU A 23 -5.91 -5.45 -3.79
CA LEU A 23 -5.61 -4.65 -2.61
C LEU A 23 -4.91 -5.44 -1.49
N VAL A 24 -4.96 -6.77 -1.49
CA VAL A 24 -4.23 -7.62 -0.54
C VAL A 24 -2.94 -8.17 -1.16
N GLY A 25 -3.04 -8.73 -2.37
CA GLY A 25 -1.92 -9.41 -3.02
C GLY A 25 -0.82 -8.46 -3.47
N MET A 26 -1.18 -7.29 -4.02
CA MET A 26 -0.19 -6.32 -4.49
C MET A 26 0.66 -5.77 -3.34
N PRO A 27 0.12 -5.29 -2.20
CA PRO A 27 0.96 -4.82 -1.09
C PRO A 27 1.87 -5.91 -0.54
N CYS A 28 1.41 -7.17 -0.54
CA CYS A 28 2.24 -8.32 -0.15
C CYS A 28 3.42 -8.53 -1.13
N GLY A 29 3.17 -8.46 -2.44
CA GLY A 29 4.20 -8.56 -3.47
C GLY A 29 5.21 -7.41 -3.38
N VAL A 30 4.73 -6.17 -3.24
CA VAL A 30 5.59 -4.99 -3.05
C VAL A 30 6.44 -5.11 -1.79
N ALA A 31 5.86 -5.49 -0.65
CA ALA A 31 6.61 -5.68 0.59
C ALA A 31 7.70 -6.75 0.43
N THR A 32 7.36 -7.85 -0.24
CA THR A 32 8.32 -8.92 -0.57
C THR A 32 9.48 -8.39 -1.41
N GLN A 33 9.18 -7.64 -2.48
CA GLN A 33 10.20 -7.05 -3.34
C GLN A 33 11.11 -6.08 -2.57
N LEU A 34 10.56 -5.18 -1.76
CA LEU A 34 11.34 -4.22 -0.97
C LEU A 34 12.24 -4.88 0.08
N VAL A 35 11.84 -6.04 0.63
CA VAL A 35 12.70 -6.85 1.52
C VAL A 35 13.86 -7.47 0.72
N LEU A 36 13.57 -8.05 -0.45
CA LEU A 36 14.58 -8.69 -1.30
C LEU A 36 15.58 -7.69 -1.89
N ASP A 37 15.13 -6.49 -2.22
CA ASP A 37 15.97 -5.39 -2.70
C ASP A 37 16.79 -4.72 -1.60
N GLY A 38 16.57 -5.10 -0.33
CA GLY A 38 17.28 -4.54 0.82
C GLY A 38 16.85 -3.12 1.21
N VAL A 39 15.75 -2.62 0.65
CA VAL A 39 15.12 -1.35 1.07
C VAL A 39 14.56 -1.50 2.48
N ILE A 40 13.81 -2.59 2.72
CA ILE A 40 13.40 -3.01 4.07
C ILE A 40 14.41 -4.06 4.55
N ASN A 41 15.37 -3.63 5.35
CA ASN A 41 16.48 -4.49 5.79
C ASN A 41 16.57 -4.68 7.31
N LYS A 42 15.67 -4.05 8.08
CA LYS A 42 15.63 -4.20 9.53
C LYS A 42 15.24 -5.64 9.89
N PRO A 43 16.02 -6.36 10.71
CA PRO A 43 15.68 -7.71 11.12
C PRO A 43 14.58 -7.73 12.21
N GLY A 44 13.89 -8.86 12.33
CA GLY A 44 12.87 -9.11 13.37
C GLY A 44 11.47 -9.34 12.82
N ILE A 45 10.48 -9.36 13.71
CA ILE A 45 9.06 -9.44 13.36
C ILE A 45 8.56 -8.01 13.20
N LEU A 46 8.31 -7.60 11.96
CA LEU A 46 7.95 -6.23 11.62
C LEU A 46 6.51 -6.11 11.12
N ALA A 47 5.96 -4.92 11.30
CA ALA A 47 4.68 -4.49 10.74
C ALA A 47 4.84 -3.02 10.26
N PRO A 48 4.02 -2.55 9.29
CA PRO A 48 4.14 -1.20 8.72
C PRO A 48 3.60 -0.13 9.69
N MET A 49 4.31 0.07 10.81
CA MET A 49 3.92 0.97 11.90
C MET A 49 4.88 2.16 12.06
N SER A 50 5.96 2.19 11.29
CA SER A 50 6.96 3.25 11.30
C SER A 50 7.12 3.85 9.92
N THR A 51 7.47 5.14 9.86
CA THR A 51 7.53 5.90 8.61
C THR A 51 8.59 5.36 7.63
N ASP A 52 9.68 4.81 8.14
CA ASP A 52 10.73 4.14 7.37
C ASP A 52 10.25 2.87 6.66
N LEU A 53 9.21 2.21 7.18
CA LEU A 53 8.57 1.06 6.52
C LEU A 53 7.39 1.50 5.65
N VAL A 54 6.54 2.39 6.16
CA VAL A 54 5.27 2.77 5.53
C VAL A 54 5.48 3.59 4.26
N TYR A 55 6.39 4.58 4.26
CA TYR A 55 6.52 5.46 3.10
C TYR A 55 7.09 4.77 1.85
N PRO A 56 8.10 3.89 1.93
CA PRO A 56 8.51 3.08 0.78
C PRO A 56 7.38 2.20 0.23
N LEU A 57 6.59 1.58 1.12
CA LEU A 57 5.44 0.77 0.75
C LEU A 57 4.39 1.59 0.01
N ILE A 58 3.92 2.70 0.59
CA ILE A 58 2.91 3.59 -0.02
C ILE A 58 3.39 4.05 -1.40
N LYS A 59 4.63 4.53 -1.51
CA LYS A 59 5.17 5.03 -2.78
C LYS A 59 5.18 3.95 -3.88
N ALA A 60 5.55 2.72 -3.53
CA ALA A 60 5.56 1.61 -4.49
C ALA A 60 4.14 1.15 -4.84
N ILE A 61 3.23 1.12 -3.86
CA ILE A 61 1.81 0.80 -4.04
C ILE A 61 1.11 1.81 -4.97
N GLU A 62 1.40 3.11 -4.79
CA GLU A 62 0.88 4.18 -5.64
C GLU A 62 1.36 4.06 -7.09
N ALA A 63 2.61 3.59 -7.30
CA ALA A 63 3.14 3.34 -8.64
C ALA A 63 2.41 2.20 -9.37
N GLU A 64 1.81 1.26 -8.63
CA GLU A 64 0.92 0.21 -9.15
C GLU A 64 -0.54 0.69 -9.36
N GLY A 65 -0.79 1.99 -9.14
CA GLY A 65 -2.07 2.65 -9.40
C GLY A 65 -3.07 2.58 -8.24
N VAL A 66 -2.66 2.13 -7.05
CA VAL A 66 -3.53 2.04 -5.87
C VAL A 66 -3.22 3.20 -4.94
N VAL A 67 -4.19 4.09 -4.72
CA VAL A 67 -3.99 5.34 -3.97
C VAL A 67 -5.20 5.69 -3.11
N CYS A 68 -4.94 6.27 -1.93
CA CYS A 68 -5.97 6.93 -1.13
C CYS A 68 -6.04 8.41 -1.51
N HIS A 69 -7.24 8.91 -1.78
CA HIS A 69 -7.49 10.32 -2.05
C HIS A 69 -7.73 11.08 -0.74
N GLU A 70 -6.93 12.11 -0.52
CA GLU A 70 -6.96 12.94 0.69
C GLU A 70 -7.76 14.23 0.45
N GLU A 71 -8.69 14.56 1.35
CA GLU A 71 -9.46 15.81 1.30
C GLU A 71 -9.53 16.49 2.68
N ILE A 72 -9.67 17.81 2.68
CA ILE A 72 -9.96 18.62 3.88
C ILE A 72 -11.44 19.03 3.80
N LEU A 73 -12.22 18.70 4.82
CA LEU A 73 -13.64 19.06 4.95
C LEU A 73 -13.84 20.35 5.74
#